data_AF-A0A382U966-F1
#
_entry.id   AF-A0A382U966-F1
#
_cell.length_a   1.000
_cell.length_b   1.000
_cell.length_c   1.000
_cell.angle_alpha   90.00
_cell.angle_beta   90.00
_cell.angle_gamma   90.00
#
_symmetry.space_group_name_H-M   'P 1'
#
loop_
_entity.id
_entity.type
_entity.pdbx_description
1 polymer ?
#
loop_
_entity_poly.entity_id
_entity_poly.type
_entity_poly.pdbx_seq_one_letter_code
_entity_poly.pdbx_strand_id
1 'polypeptide(L)' 'MSINGKVKWFNGTKGYGFIEREDKEKDVFVHSSAAQAAGLELNEGDALTFEVENGEK' A
#
# COMPACT_ATOMS: atom_id res chain seq x y z
N MET A 1 13.05 2.19 -5.73
CA MET A 1 13.34 0.81 -5.27
C MET A 1 12.01 0.18 -4.90
N SER A 2 11.61 -0.89 -5.59
CA SER A 2 10.36 -1.58 -5.30
C SER A 2 10.50 -2.49 -4.07
N ILE A 3 9.47 -2.49 -3.23
CA ILE A 3 9.39 -3.20 -1.95
C ILE A 3 8.22 -4.17 -2.03
N ASN A 4 8.42 -5.38 -1.53
CA ASN A 4 7.36 -6.37 -1.40
C ASN A 4 6.65 -6.23 -0.04
N GLY A 5 5.34 -6.43 -0.05
CA GLY A 5 4.54 -6.42 1.16
C GLY A 5 3.13 -6.91 0.94
N LYS A 6 2.36 -6.85 2.02
CA LYS A 6 0.99 -7.36 2.08
C LYS A 6 0.06 -6.30 2.64
N VAL A 7 -1.12 -6.11 2.06
CA VAL A 7 -2.11 -5.18 2.60
C VAL A 7 -2.49 -5.65 4.00
N LYS A 8 -2.12 -4.87 5.02
CA LYS A 8 -2.44 -5.17 6.42
C LYS A 8 -3.94 -5.01 6.66
N TRP A 9 -4.48 -3.91 6.14
CA TRP A 9 -5.90 -3.59 6.11
C TRP A 9 -6.12 -2.46 5.11
N PHE A 10 -7.30 -2.44 4.50
CA PHE A 10 -7.70 -1.38 3.59
C PHE A 10 -9.17 -1.03 3.82
N ASN A 11 -9.46 0.27 3.91
CA ASN A 11 -10.82 0.75 4.06
C ASN A 11 -11.29 1.38 2.75
N GLY A 12 -11.99 0.60 1.93
CA GLY A 12 -12.54 1.07 0.65
C GLY A 12 -13.53 2.23 0.79
N THR A 13 -14.26 2.32 1.90
CA THR A 13 -15.18 3.45 2.15
C THR A 13 -14.42 4.76 2.37
N LYS A 14 -13.29 4.70 3.07
CA LYS A 14 -12.45 5.87 3.32
C LYS A 14 -11.40 6.11 2.23
N GLY A 15 -11.11 5.10 1.41
CA GLY A 15 -10.14 5.19 0.32
C GLY A 15 -8.68 5.17 0.77
N TYR A 16 -8.37 4.61 1.94
CA TYR A 16 -6.99 4.48 2.42
C TYR A 16 -6.78 3.19 3.24
N GLY A 17 -5.53 2.81 3.42
CA GLY A 17 -5.14 1.64 4.21
C GLY A 17 -3.68 1.65 4.59
N PHE A 18 -3.20 0.50 5.07
CA PHE A 18 -1.80 0.27 5.39
C PHE A 18 -1.32 -1.04 4.79
N ILE A 19 -0.07 -1.03 4.34
CA ILE A 19 0.64 -2.18 3.78
C ILE A 19 1.76 -2.54 4.74
N GLU A 20 1.78 -3.80 5.15
CA GLU A 20 2.85 -4.39 5.93
C GLU A 20 4.00 -4.75 4.99
N ARG A 21 5.19 -4.19 5.24
CA ARG A 21 6.39 -4.44 4.42
C ARG A 21 7.03 -5.77 4.80
N GLU A 22 7.45 -6.58 3.83
CA GLU A 22 8.20 -7.81 4.11
C GLU A 22 9.60 -7.53 4.70
N ASP A 23 10.16 -6.35 4.44
CA ASP A 23 11.44 -5.90 4.98
C ASP A 23 11.41 -5.68 6.52
N LYS A 24 10.26 -5.92 7.17
CA LYS A 24 10.02 -5.72 8.61
C LYS A 24 10.27 -4.28 9.11
N GLU A 25 10.35 -3.34 8.18
CA GLU A 25 10.29 -1.91 8.46
C GLU A 25 8.86 -1.48 8.85
N LYS A 26 8.65 -0.18 9.05
CA LYS A 26 7.35 0.37 9.41
C LYS A 26 6.30 0.12 8.34
N ASP A 27 5.05 -0.05 8.78
CA ASP A 27 3.89 -0.11 7.89
C ASP A 27 3.83 1.14 7.00
N VAL A 28 3.46 0.95 5.74
CA VAL A 28 3.39 2.00 4.73
C VAL A 28 1.94 2.40 4.54
N PHE A 29 1.68 3.70 4.63
CA PHE A 29 0.37 4.25 4.31
C PHE A 29 0.13 4.18 2.80
N VAL A 30 -1.04 3.70 2.39
CA VAL A 30 -1.46 3.65 0.99
C VAL A 30 -2.79 4.36 0.80
N HIS A 31 -2.89 5.14 -0.28
CA HIS A 31 -4.12 5.79 -0.71
C HIS A 31 -4.72 5.07 -1.92
N SER A 32 -6.05 4.97 -1.97
CA SER A 32 -6.80 4.36 -3.07
C SER A 32 -6.50 4.98 -4.44
N SER A 33 -6.04 6.24 -4.48
CA SER A 33 -5.59 6.89 -5.71
C SER A 33 -4.44 6.15 -6.40
N ALA A 34 -3.51 5.57 -5.63
CA ALA A 34 -2.40 4.79 -6.20
C ALA A 34 -2.91 3.49 -6.84
N ALA A 35 -3.83 2.81 -6.16
CA ALA A 35 -4.49 1.61 -6.67
C ALA A 35 -5.33 1.89 -7.91
N GLN A 36 -6.15 2.95 -7.88
CA GLN A 36 -6.95 3.40 -9.02
C GLN A 36 -6.09 3.83 -10.22
N ALA A 37 -4.98 4.52 -9.99
CA ALA A 37 -4.05 4.88 -11.06
C ALA A 37 -3.46 3.64 -11.76
N ALA A 38 -3.27 2.55 -11.00
CA ALA A 38 -2.86 1.26 -11.54
C ALA A 38 -4.02 0.41 -12.08
N GLY A 39 -5.27 0.84 -11.91
CA GLY A 39 -6.46 0.05 -12.25
C GLY A 39 -6.63 -1.21 -11.39
N LEU A 40 -6.11 -1.20 -10.17
CA LEU A 40 -6.12 -2.32 -9.23
C LEU A 40 -7.02 -2.00 -8.03
N GLU A 41 -7.63 -3.04 -7.45
CA GLU A 41 -8.35 -2.95 -6.18
C GLU A 41 -7.48 -3.52 -5.05
N LEU A 42 -7.33 -2.76 -3.97
CA LEU A 42 -6.60 -3.21 -2.78
C LEU A 42 -7.56 -3.93 -1.83
N ASN A 43 -7.25 -5.17 -1.52
CA ASN A 43 -7.99 -5.99 -0.57
C ASN A 43 -7.09 -6.36 0.61
N GLU A 44 -7.67 -6.51 1.80
CA GLU A 44 -6.92 -6.98 2.97
C GLU A 44 -6.29 -8.36 2.69
N GLY A 45 -5.00 -8.49 3.01
CA GLY A 45 -4.24 -9.70 2.78
C GLY A 45 -3.72 -9.89 1.35
N ASP A 46 -3.94 -8.94 0.44
CA ASP A 46 -3.38 -8.99 -0.90
C ASP A 46 -1.85 -8.77 -0.86
N ALA A 47 -1.09 -9.54 -1.65
CA ALA A 47 0.36 -9.44 -1.72
C ALA A 47 0.76 -8.65 -2.96
N LEU A 48 1.44 -7.52 -2.76
CA LEU A 48 1.79 -6.60 -3.83
C LEU A 48 3.22 -6.09 -3.70
N THR A 49 3.75 -5.63 -4.83
CA THR A 49 5.02 -4.92 -4.88
C THR A 49 4.71 -3.44 -5.10
N PHE A 50 5.25 -2.56 -4.27
CA PHE A 50 5.00 -1.12 -4.32
C PHE A 50 6.31 -0.36 -4.15
N GLU A 51 6.35 0.87 -4.62
CA GLU A 51 7.48 1.75 -4.39
C GLU A 51 7.12 2.74 -3.28
N VAL A 52 8.00 2.86 -2.28
CA VAL A 52 7.84 3.86 -1.22
C VAL A 52 8.58 5.12 -1.67
N GLU A 53 7.83 6.14 -2.04
CA GLU A 53 8.38 7.49 -2.18
C GLU A 53 8.44 8.14 -0.81
N ASN A 54 9.65 8.47 -0.36
CA ASN A 54 9.85 9.41 0.74
C ASN A 54 9.56 10.80 0.19
N GLY A 55 8.29 11.18 0.15
CA GLY A 55 7.91 12.55 -0.16
C GLY A 55 8.49 13.48 0.88
N GLU A 56 9.60 14.16 0.54
CA GLU A 56 10.08 15.33 1.27
C GLU A 56 8.94 16.34 1.27
N LYS A 57 8.34 16.57 2.45
CA LYS A 57 7.47 17.73 2.66
C LYS A 57 8.32 18.97 2.89
#